data_AF-A0A8D7B0G8-F1
#
_entry.id   AF-A0A8D7B0G8-F1
#
_cell.length_a   1.000
_cell.length_b   1.000
_cell.length_c   1.000
_cell.angle_alpha   90.00
_cell.angle_beta   90.00
_cell.angle_gamma   90.00
#
_symmetry.space_group_name_H-M   'P 1'
#
loop_
_entity.id
_entity.type
_entity.pdbx_description
1 polymer ?
#
loop_
_entity_poly.entity_id
_entity_poly.type
_entity_poly.pdbx_seq_one_letter_code
_entity_poly.pdbx_strand_id
1 'polypeptide(L)' 'MVPIRVHTVLVSTQHDETVTNDEIAADLKEHVIEPVIPEQYLDEKPIFHLNPSGRFVIGEPHGDAGLTGPQIIIHTHCSC' A
#
# COMPACT_ATOMS: atom_id res chain seq x y z
N MET A 1 -10.82 19.71 -9.20
CA MET A 1 -11.57 18.85 -8.27
C MET A 1 -10.87 18.96 -6.92
N VAL A 2 -11.59 19.24 -5.83
CA VAL A 2 -10.96 19.35 -4.50
C VAL A 2 -11.15 18.01 -3.77
N PRO A 3 -10.08 17.34 -3.32
CA PRO A 3 -10.20 16.07 -2.60
C PRO A 3 -10.87 16.29 -1.24
N ILE A 4 -11.83 15.42 -0.93
CA ILE A 4 -12.63 15.52 0.30
C ILE A 4 -12.06 14.63 1.40
N ARG A 5 -11.73 13.38 1.09
CA ARG A 5 -11.21 12.37 2.04
C ARG A 5 -10.57 11.19 1.33
N VAL A 6 -9.78 10.40 2.07
CA VAL A 6 -9.32 9.08 1.63
C VAL A 6 -10.33 8.01 2.05
N HIS A 7 -10.90 7.30 1.08
CA HIS A 7 -11.90 6.25 1.35
C HIS A 7 -11.26 4.90 1.68
N THR A 8 -10.26 4.50 0.90
CA THR A 8 -9.63 3.18 0.99
C THR A 8 -8.13 3.30 0.71
N VAL A 9 -7.33 2.68 1.57
CA VAL A 9 -5.88 2.55 1.40
C VAL A 9 -5.56 1.07 1.30
N LEU A 10 -4.87 0.68 0.23
CA LEU A 10 -4.38 -0.68 0.01
C LEU A 10 -2.87 -0.63 -0.06
N VAL A 11 -2.21 -1.43 0.77
CA VAL A 11 -0.76 -1.61 0.73
C VAL A 11 -0.48 -3.11 0.74
N SER A 12 0.27 -3.57 -0.25
CA SER A 12 0.82 -4.91 -0.32
C SER A 12 2.34 -4.79 -0.38
N THR A 13 3.02 -5.17 0.70
CA THR A 13 4.48 -5.14 0.78
C THR A 13 5.04 -6.54 1.00
N GLN A 14 6.18 -6.80 0.35
CA GLN A 14 6.99 -7.97 0.64
C GLN A 14 7.59 -7.84 2.05
N HIS A 15 7.67 -8.95 2.77
CA HIS A 15 8.22 -9.03 4.12
C HIS A 15 8.94 -10.36 4.34
N ASP A 16 9.86 -10.40 5.30
CA ASP A 16 10.52 -11.63 5.73
C ASP A 16 9.55 -12.57 6.47
N GLU A 17 9.84 -13.88 6.46
CA GLU A 17 9.01 -14.90 7.13
C GLU A 17 8.90 -14.74 8.65
N THR A 18 9.76 -13.92 9.23
CA THR A 18 9.88 -13.70 10.67
C THR A 18 8.88 -12.68 11.20
N VAL A 19 8.28 -11.87 10.32
CA VAL A 19 7.39 -10.78 10.73
C VAL A 19 5.93 -11.23 10.64
N THR A 20 5.13 -10.89 11.65
CA THR A 20 3.70 -11.22 11.67
C THR A 20 2.88 -10.16 10.92
N ASN A 21 1.70 -10.55 10.43
CA ASN A 21 0.80 -9.61 9.74
C ASN A 21 0.34 -8.45 10.63
N ASP A 22 0.26 -8.66 11.95
CA ASP A 22 -0.15 -7.63 12.91
C ASP A 22 0.95 -6.57 13.06
N GLU A 23 2.21 -6.99 13.18
CA GLU A 23 3.38 -6.10 13.20
C GLU A 23 3.49 -5.31 11.90
N ILE A 24 3.31 -5.97 10.73
CA ILE A 24 3.34 -5.29 9.44
C ILE A 24 2.20 -4.25 9.34
N ALA A 25 1.01 -4.60 9.80
CA ALA A 25 -0.12 -3.68 9.78
C ALA A 25 0.10 -2.45 10.68
N ALA A 26 0.68 -2.66 11.87
CA ALA A 26 1.05 -1.59 12.79
C ALA A 26 2.14 -0.69 12.20
N ASP A 27 3.24 -1.28 11.72
CA ASP A 27 4.38 -0.55 11.15
C ASP A 27 3.98 0.24 9.90
N LEU A 28 3.18 -0.36 9.01
CA LEU A 28 2.67 0.35 7.83
C LEU A 28 1.77 1.52 8.22
N LYS A 29 0.98 1.38 9.28
CA LYS A 29 0.13 2.46 9.73
C LYS A 29 0.95 3.62 10.30
N GLU A 30 1.86 3.33 11.22
CA GLU A 30 2.65 4.33 11.94
C GLU A 30 3.72 4.98 11.05
N HIS A 31 4.49 4.18 10.31
CA HIS A 31 5.65 4.68 9.58
C HIS A 31 5.35 5.07 8.13
N VAL A 32 4.22 4.65 7.56
CA VAL A 32 3.87 4.96 6.16
C VAL A 32 2.59 5.78 6.07
N ILE A 33 1.48 5.33 6.65
CA ILE A 33 0.18 5.97 6.43
C ILE A 33 0.08 7.31 7.15
N GLU A 34 0.41 7.36 8.44
CA GLU A 34 0.36 8.60 9.25
C GLU A 34 1.26 9.73 8.72
N PRO A 35 2.53 9.49 8.31
CA PRO A 35 3.38 10.57 7.78
C PRO A 35 3.05 10.96 6.34
N VAL A 36 2.47 10.07 5.53
CA VAL A 36 2.21 10.34 4.10
C VAL A 36 0.83 10.94 3.87
N ILE A 37 -0.19 10.48 4.60
CA ILE A 37 -1.56 10.95 4.44
C ILE A 37 -1.85 12.02 5.50
N PRO A 38 -2.11 13.28 5.11
CA PRO A 38 -2.47 14.32 6.05
C PRO A 38 -3.72 13.94 6.84
N GLU A 39 -3.71 14.17 8.16
CA GLU A 39 -4.83 13.85 9.08
C GLU A 39 -6.16 14.44 8.61
N GLN A 40 -6.14 15.58 7.92
CA GLN A 40 -7.33 16.23 7.34
C GLN A 40 -8.12 15.33 6.35
N TYR A 41 -7.51 14.28 5.83
CA TYR A 41 -8.14 13.33 4.90
C TYR A 41 -8.38 11.94 5.52
N LEU A 42 -7.91 11.72 6.75
CA LEU A 42 -8.09 10.50 7.55
C LEU A 42 -9.26 10.72 8.52
N ASP A 43 -10.47 10.86 7.99
CA ASP A 43 -11.70 10.87 8.80
C ASP A 43 -11.99 9.50 9.44
N GLU A 44 -12.95 9.43 10.37
CA GLU A 44 -13.15 8.35 11.36
C GLU A 44 -13.26 6.89 10.85
N LYS A 45 -13.33 6.58 9.55
CA LYS A 45 -13.35 5.18 9.05
C LYS A 45 -12.71 5.00 7.66
N PRO A 46 -11.40 5.19 7.49
CA PRO A 46 -10.73 4.78 6.26
C PRO A 46 -10.69 3.25 6.23
N ILE A 47 -10.99 2.66 5.08
CA ILE A 47 -10.86 1.20 4.90
C ILE A 47 -9.40 0.90 4.62
N PHE A 48 -8.73 0.24 5.57
CA PHE A 48 -7.34 -0.19 5.41
C PHE A 48 -7.27 -1.65 4.98
N HIS A 49 -6.65 -1.90 3.84
CA HIS A 49 -6.27 -3.23 3.37
C HIS A 49 -4.75 -3.33 3.42
N LEU A 50 -4.21 -3.83 4.53
CA LEU A 50 -2.78 -4.01 4.74
C LEU A 50 -2.46 -5.49 4.57
N ASN A 51 -1.68 -5.82 3.54
CA ASN A 51 -1.32 -7.18 3.15
C ASN A 51 -2.51 -8.17 3.19
N PRO A 52 -3.61 -7.92 2.44
CA PRO A 52 -4.80 -8.79 2.46
C PRO A 52 -4.52 -10.21 1.98
N SER A 53 -3.45 -10.41 1.19
CA SER A 53 -2.97 -11.73 0.76
C SER A 53 -2.32 -12.54 1.89
N GLY A 54 -2.10 -11.93 3.06
CA GLY A 54 -1.45 -12.54 4.21
C GLY A 54 0.06 -12.66 4.01
N ARG A 55 0.52 -13.77 3.44
CA ARG A 55 1.95 -14.11 3.39
C ARG A 55 2.54 -13.72 2.03
N PHE A 56 3.30 -12.62 2.02
CA PHE A 56 3.95 -12.07 0.82
C PHE A 56 5.47 -12.13 1.00
N VAL A 57 5.99 -13.33 1.18
CA VAL A 57 7.40 -13.59 1.51
C VAL A 57 8.27 -13.69 0.26
N ILE A 58 7.75 -14.35 -0.77
CA ILE A 58 8.48 -14.58 -2.03
C ILE A 58 8.09 -13.48 -3.01
N GLY A 59 8.99 -12.54 -3.23
CA GLY A 59 8.95 -11.53 -4.28
C GLY A 59 9.94 -11.86 -5.40
N GLU A 60 9.65 -11.35 -6.59
CA GLU A 60 10.30 -11.68 -7.86
C GLU A 60 11.81 -11.43 -7.93
N PRO A 61 12.57 -12.21 -8.75
CA PRO A 61 12.24 -12.59 -10.14
C PRO A 61 11.61 -13.99 -10.36
N HIS A 62 10.91 -14.56 -9.37
CA HIS A 62 10.22 -15.87 -9.46
C HIS A 62 8.65 -15.93 -9.51
N GLY A 63 7.88 -14.87 -9.21
CA GLY A 63 6.40 -14.76 -9.37
C GLY A 63 5.71 -13.61 -10.20
N ASP A 64 6.35 -12.83 -11.07
CA ASP A 64 5.92 -11.61 -11.81
C ASP A 64 7.02 -11.09 -12.79
N ALA A 65 7.22 -11.77 -13.93
CA ALA A 65 8.28 -11.45 -14.89
C ALA A 65 8.27 -9.97 -15.31
N GLY A 66 9.17 -9.17 -14.74
CA GLY A 66 9.25 -7.73 -14.95
C GLY A 66 9.64 -7.36 -16.39
N LEU A 67 8.64 -7.04 -17.22
CA LEU A 67 8.83 -6.40 -18.51
C LEU A 67 8.93 -4.88 -18.32
N THR A 68 9.85 -4.21 -19.01
CA THR A 68 9.95 -2.74 -19.00
C THR A 68 8.78 -2.15 -19.80
N GLY A 69 7.77 -1.57 -19.15
CA GLY A 69 6.63 -0.93 -19.82
C GLY A 69 5.22 -0.97 -19.16
N PRO A 70 4.88 -1.82 -18.18
CA PRO A 70 3.50 -1.90 -17.67
C PRO A 70 3.14 -0.83 -16.64
N GLN A 71 4.06 0.05 -16.23
CA GLN A 71 3.84 1.11 -15.24
C GLN A 71 3.66 2.53 -15.82
N ILE A 72 3.36 2.67 -17.12
CA ILE A 72 3.26 3.98 -17.80
C ILE A 72 2.20 4.91 -17.15
N ILE A 73 1.09 4.34 -16.65
CA ILE A 73 0.02 5.11 -15.99
C ILE A 73 0.47 5.63 -14.61
N ILE A 74 1.33 4.88 -13.90
CA ILE A 74 1.91 5.31 -12.63
C ILE A 74 2.87 6.48 -12.85
N HIS A 75 3.59 6.48 -13.98
CA HIS A 75 4.63 7.45 -14.30
C HIS A 75 4.14 8.78 -14.89
N THR A 76 2.98 8.75 -15.55
CA THR A 76 2.46 9.93 -16.27
C THR A 76 1.53 10.69 -15.35
N HIS A 77 0.28 10.29 -15.24
CA HIS A 77 -0.64 10.71 -14.17
C HIS A 77 -1.47 9.47 -13.83
N CYS A 78 -1.51 9.10 -12.55
CA CYS A 78 -2.42 8.06 -12.06
C CYS A 78 -3.83 8.56 -12.39
N SER A 79 -4.39 8.05 -13.50
CA SER A 79 -5.56 8.54 -14.24
C SER A 79 -6.42 9.54 -13.46
N CYS A 80 -6.13 10.84 -13.64
CA CYS A 80 -6.93 11.93 -13.11
C CYS A 80 -8.10 12.24 -14.04
#